data_AF-A0A2S8RGL3-F1
#
_entry.id   AF-A0A2S8RGL3-F1
#
_cell.length_a   1.000
_cell.length_b   1.000
_cell.length_c   1.000
_cell.angle_alpha   90.00
_cell.angle_beta   90.00
_cell.angle_gamma   90.00
#
_symmetry.space_group_name_H-M   'P 1'
#
loop_
_entity.id
_entity.type
_entity.pdbx_description
1 polymer ?
#
loop_
_entity_poly.entity_id
_entity_poly.type
_entity_poly.pdbx_seq_one_letter_code
_entity_poly.pdbx_strand_id
1 'polypeptide(L)'
;MSLWPDLDTLTLADAERHNLALRHFGSPRIVRAGRHAFTLEFEPCRARYPLRLSGVASQAPFSAVCDAGALLPELAAEVPGTLGAAALTHIADALSDWLCALEGLFGFTIDLTGVAFDAVPEAGAYGLAVTQMASGRTAHFSFCSPAVDAWLRLHVPAQPTADALLRRLFVRLPICLPGPSLSLPRLRKLAVGDALLFERDACFLRVPLRLGACRILLKFTEEHTLIDQVLNDETPAVEVTSELLPIDSLTFAFDAVLGTLSLSVAELAHLRQGSIVAFRLPARERSVTLLCQGIPFARGELIEIEGALGVRVTRLTQEDRPA
;
A
#
# COMPACT_ATOMS: atom_id res chain seq x y z
N MET A 1 -25.89 -14.57 7.34
CA MET A 1 -25.68 -13.22 7.92
C MET A 1 -24.31 -12.77 7.48
N SER A 2 -24.21 -11.66 6.73
CA SER A 2 -22.90 -11.05 6.41
C SER A 2 -22.29 -10.54 7.72
N LEU A 3 -21.01 -10.81 7.94
CA LEU A 3 -20.25 -10.29 9.09
C LEU A 3 -20.11 -8.75 9.05
N TRP A 4 -20.37 -8.14 7.89
CA TRP A 4 -20.30 -6.70 7.67
C TRP A 4 -21.49 -6.26 6.81
N PRO A 5 -22.61 -5.82 7.43
CA PRO A 5 -23.81 -5.43 6.70
C PRO A 5 -23.63 -4.13 5.89
N ASP A 6 -22.63 -3.31 6.24
CA ASP A 6 -22.35 -2.01 5.61
C ASP A 6 -21.34 -2.10 4.45
N LEU A 7 -20.86 -3.30 4.11
CA LEU A 7 -19.95 -3.48 2.98
C LEU A 7 -20.74 -3.72 1.69
N ASP A 8 -20.44 -2.92 0.67
CA ASP A 8 -20.91 -3.16 -0.69
C ASP A 8 -20.46 -4.55 -1.16
N THR A 9 -21.43 -5.39 -1.52
CA THR A 9 -21.16 -6.71 -2.07
C THR A 9 -21.00 -6.63 -3.58
N LEU A 10 -19.80 -6.90 -4.07
CA LEU A 10 -19.53 -7.09 -5.49
C LEU A 10 -19.48 -8.57 -5.84
N THR A 11 -19.97 -8.94 -7.02
CA THR A 11 -19.71 -10.28 -7.55
C THR A 11 -18.23 -10.41 -7.93
N LEU A 12 -17.71 -11.64 -8.00
CA LEU A 12 -16.34 -11.88 -8.43
C LEU A 12 -16.08 -11.30 -9.83
N ALA A 13 -17.02 -11.47 -10.76
CA ALA A 13 -16.90 -10.97 -12.12
C ALA A 13 -16.83 -9.44 -12.16
N ASP A 14 -17.59 -8.75 -11.31
CA ASP A 14 -17.56 -7.29 -11.21
C ASP A 14 -16.24 -6.79 -10.63
N ALA A 15 -15.75 -7.47 -9.59
CA ALA A 15 -14.44 -7.18 -9.01
C ALA A 15 -13.31 -7.39 -10.04
N GLU A 16 -13.36 -8.44 -10.83
CA GLU A 16 -12.40 -8.69 -11.92
C GLU A 16 -12.45 -7.60 -13.00
N ARG A 17 -13.66 -7.20 -13.43
CA ARG A 17 -13.84 -6.11 -14.38
C ARG A 17 -13.25 -4.79 -13.85
N HIS A 18 -13.58 -4.43 -12.61
CA HIS A 18 -13.06 -3.22 -11.97
C HIS A 18 -11.54 -3.27 -11.85
N ASN A 19 -10.97 -4.41 -11.46
CA ASN A 19 -9.52 -4.57 -11.35
C ASN A 19 -8.81 -4.44 -12.71
N LEU A 20 -9.40 -4.97 -13.78
CA LEU A 20 -8.86 -4.80 -15.14
C LEU A 20 -8.94 -3.33 -15.56
N ALA A 21 -10.08 -2.68 -15.39
CA ALA A 21 -10.22 -1.25 -15.70
C ALA A 21 -9.24 -0.38 -14.90
N LEU A 22 -9.10 -0.62 -13.59
CA LEU A 22 -8.13 0.07 -12.72
C LEU A 22 -6.68 -0.14 -13.17
N ARG A 23 -6.32 -1.32 -13.67
CA ARG A 23 -4.96 -1.54 -14.20
C ARG A 23 -4.67 -0.66 -15.42
N HIS A 24 -5.68 -0.42 -16.25
CA HIS A 24 -5.55 0.39 -17.47
C HIS A 24 -5.65 1.89 -17.22
N PHE A 25 -6.51 2.31 -16.29
CA PHE A 25 -6.94 3.70 -16.12
C PHE A 25 -6.72 4.24 -14.70
N GLY A 26 -6.15 3.45 -13.79
CA GLY A 26 -5.78 3.91 -12.43
C GLY A 26 -4.64 4.94 -12.42
N SER A 27 -4.11 5.28 -13.60
CA SER A 27 -3.30 6.47 -13.81
C SER A 27 -3.80 7.18 -15.07
N PRO A 28 -3.78 8.53 -15.11
CA PRO A 28 -4.25 9.29 -16.25
C PRO A 28 -3.57 8.86 -17.55
N ARG A 29 -4.36 8.48 -18.54
CA ARG A 29 -3.87 8.02 -19.85
C ARG A 29 -4.18 9.05 -20.91
N ILE A 30 -3.16 9.43 -21.69
CA ILE A 30 -3.33 10.42 -22.77
C ILE A 30 -3.64 9.69 -24.08
N VAL A 31 -4.69 10.14 -24.76
CA VAL A 31 -5.09 9.65 -26.09
C VAL A 31 -5.24 10.84 -27.02
N ARG A 32 -4.87 10.65 -28.29
CA ARG A 32 -5.03 11.66 -29.35
C ARG A 32 -6.05 11.18 -30.36
N ALA A 33 -7.06 12.01 -30.60
CA ALA A 33 -8.06 11.80 -31.65
C ALA A 33 -8.04 13.02 -32.58
N GLY A 34 -7.53 12.82 -33.80
CA GLY A 34 -7.28 13.92 -34.74
C GLY A 34 -6.34 14.97 -34.17
N ARG A 35 -6.82 16.21 -34.02
CA ARG A 35 -6.06 17.35 -33.48
C ARG A 35 -6.21 17.53 -31.97
N HIS A 36 -7.10 16.76 -31.34
CA HIS A 36 -7.43 16.90 -29.92
C HIS A 36 -6.68 15.86 -29.09
N ALA A 37 -6.29 16.28 -27.88
CA ALA A 37 -5.70 15.41 -26.88
C ALA A 37 -6.65 15.30 -25.68
N PHE A 38 -6.81 14.10 -25.18
CA PHE A 38 -7.69 13.77 -24.07
C PHE A 38 -6.91 13.03 -22.99
N THR A 39 -7.33 13.22 -21.76
CA THR A 39 -6.88 12.46 -20.60
C THR A 39 -8.02 11.60 -20.10
N LEU A 40 -7.78 10.31 -19.94
CA LEU A 40 -8.73 9.33 -19.45
C LEU A 40 -8.29 8.83 -18.08
N GLU A 41 -9.19 8.89 -17.10
CA GLU A 41 -8.89 8.57 -15.71
C GLU A 41 -10.04 7.74 -15.10
N PHE A 42 -9.67 6.69 -14.37
CA PHE A 42 -10.62 5.85 -13.64
C PHE A 42 -11.31 6.65 -12.53
N GLU A 43 -12.62 6.51 -12.42
CA GLU A 43 -13.40 7.13 -11.34
C GLU A 43 -14.52 6.19 -10.85
N PRO A 44 -15.02 6.40 -9.63
CA PRO A 44 -16.26 5.78 -9.19
C PRO A 44 -17.43 6.14 -10.11
N CYS A 45 -18.31 5.18 -10.39
CA CYS A 45 -19.55 5.44 -11.10
C CYS A 45 -20.42 6.45 -10.34
N ARG A 46 -21.04 7.38 -11.06
CA ARG A 46 -22.08 8.25 -10.51
C ARG A 46 -23.34 7.44 -10.25
N ALA A 47 -24.15 7.87 -9.28
CA ALA A 47 -25.42 7.21 -8.99
C ALA A 47 -26.39 7.23 -10.20
N ARG A 48 -26.33 8.29 -11.02
CA ARG A 48 -27.16 8.49 -12.21
C ARG A 48 -26.39 9.23 -13.29
N TYR A 49 -26.78 8.97 -14.53
CA TYR A 49 -26.23 9.59 -15.73
C TYR A 49 -27.38 10.09 -16.63
N PRO A 50 -27.28 11.29 -17.23
CA PRO A 50 -28.30 11.82 -18.13
C PRO A 50 -28.56 10.95 -19.36
N LEU A 51 -27.56 10.21 -19.84
CA LEU A 51 -27.64 9.43 -21.07
C LEU A 51 -27.25 7.96 -20.87
N ARG A 52 -27.90 7.09 -21.64
CA ARG A 52 -27.47 5.74 -21.98
C ARG A 52 -27.30 5.67 -23.49
N LEU A 53 -26.10 5.30 -23.92
CA LEU A 53 -25.71 5.08 -25.29
C LEU A 53 -25.69 3.58 -25.54
N SER A 54 -26.35 3.12 -26.60
CA SER A 54 -26.30 1.73 -27.05
C SER A 54 -25.88 1.66 -28.51
N GLY A 55 -25.12 0.64 -28.87
CA GLY A 55 -24.57 0.53 -30.21
C GLY A 55 -23.88 -0.81 -30.46
N VAL A 56 -23.02 -0.80 -31.45
CA VAL A 56 -22.11 -1.91 -31.78
C VAL A 56 -20.67 -1.39 -31.77
N ALA A 57 -19.78 -2.17 -31.16
CA ALA A 57 -18.34 -1.91 -31.18
C ALA A 57 -17.59 -3.22 -31.37
N SER A 58 -16.66 -3.28 -32.33
CA SER A 58 -15.91 -4.51 -32.65
C SER A 58 -16.79 -5.76 -32.85
N GLN A 59 -17.93 -5.61 -33.54
CA GLN A 59 -18.93 -6.67 -33.76
C GLN A 59 -19.62 -7.20 -32.49
N ALA A 60 -19.46 -6.52 -31.36
CA ALA A 60 -20.10 -6.86 -30.10
C ALA A 60 -21.01 -5.71 -29.62
N PRO A 61 -22.02 -6.00 -28.77
CA PRO A 61 -22.86 -4.96 -28.19
C PRO A 61 -22.04 -3.93 -27.40
N PHE A 62 -22.30 -2.66 -27.69
CA PHE A 62 -21.76 -1.52 -26.95
C PHE A 62 -22.86 -0.91 -26.07
N SER A 63 -22.52 -0.65 -24.80
CA SER A 63 -23.39 0.03 -23.84
C SER A 63 -22.52 0.89 -22.93
N ALA A 64 -22.84 2.17 -22.85
CA ALA A 64 -22.22 3.10 -21.91
C ALA A 64 -23.26 4.08 -21.41
N VAL A 65 -23.21 4.42 -20.13
CA VAL A 65 -23.97 5.57 -19.61
C VAL A 65 -23.04 6.76 -19.50
N CYS A 66 -23.52 7.94 -19.87
CA CYS A 66 -22.69 9.12 -20.07
C CYS A 66 -23.31 10.36 -19.41
N ASP A 67 -22.46 11.14 -18.76
CA ASP A 67 -22.76 12.47 -18.25
C ASP A 67 -21.80 13.44 -18.92
N ALA A 68 -22.39 14.18 -19.84
CA ALA A 68 -21.76 15.20 -20.64
C ALA A 68 -22.48 16.54 -20.42
N GLY A 69 -22.97 16.82 -19.21
CA GLY A 69 -23.75 18.04 -18.92
C GLY A 69 -23.00 19.34 -19.22
N ALA A 70 -21.67 19.35 -19.10
CA ALA A 70 -20.83 20.48 -19.52
C ALA A 70 -20.71 20.61 -21.06
N LEU A 71 -21.05 19.55 -21.80
CA LEU A 71 -20.98 19.46 -23.25
C LEU A 71 -22.27 19.85 -23.92
N LEU A 72 -23.36 19.42 -23.30
CA LEU A 72 -24.72 19.56 -23.75
C LEU A 72 -25.55 20.11 -22.57
N PRO A 73 -25.58 21.43 -22.38
CA PRO A 73 -26.44 22.06 -21.37
C PRO A 73 -27.91 21.66 -21.53
N GLU A 74 -28.30 21.36 -22.77
CA GLU A 74 -29.63 20.89 -23.18
C GLU A 74 -30.02 19.53 -22.57
N LEU A 75 -29.06 18.72 -22.11
CA LEU A 75 -29.34 17.47 -21.40
C LEU A 75 -29.73 17.66 -19.92
N ALA A 76 -29.62 18.88 -19.38
CA ALA A 76 -29.69 19.10 -17.94
C ALA A 76 -31.11 19.08 -17.34
N ALA A 77 -32.20 19.11 -18.12
CA ALA A 77 -33.53 19.02 -17.49
C ALA A 77 -34.73 18.57 -18.35
N GLU A 78 -34.94 18.98 -19.61
CA GLU A 78 -36.31 18.83 -20.21
C GLU A 78 -36.38 18.53 -21.72
N VAL A 79 -35.27 18.19 -22.38
CA VAL A 79 -35.22 18.02 -23.84
C VAL A 79 -35.58 16.62 -24.40
N PRO A 80 -35.63 15.49 -23.64
CA PRO A 80 -35.87 14.15 -24.21
C PRO A 80 -37.12 14.03 -25.09
N GLY A 81 -38.18 14.78 -24.77
CA GLY A 81 -39.45 14.74 -25.51
C GLY A 81 -39.45 15.49 -26.85
N THR A 82 -38.48 16.37 -27.09
CA THR A 82 -38.51 17.31 -28.24
C THR A 82 -37.67 16.87 -29.44
N LEU A 83 -36.58 16.11 -29.22
CA LEU A 83 -35.66 15.71 -30.28
C LEU A 83 -36.14 14.50 -31.12
N GLY A 84 -37.04 13.68 -30.58
CA GLY A 84 -37.65 12.55 -31.30
C GLY A 84 -36.62 11.67 -32.03
N ALA A 85 -36.87 11.38 -33.31
CA ALA A 85 -35.98 10.55 -34.14
C ALA A 85 -34.60 11.18 -34.44
N ALA A 86 -34.43 12.49 -34.25
CA ALA A 86 -33.16 13.19 -34.49
C ALA A 86 -32.23 13.19 -33.27
N ALA A 87 -32.71 12.72 -32.10
CA ALA A 87 -31.95 12.71 -30.85
C ALA A 87 -30.63 11.94 -30.98
N LEU A 88 -30.65 10.79 -31.64
CA LEU A 88 -29.47 9.95 -31.84
C LEU A 88 -28.38 10.70 -32.61
N THR A 89 -28.71 11.30 -33.75
CA THR A 89 -27.76 12.04 -34.58
C THR A 89 -27.19 13.24 -33.83
N HIS A 90 -28.06 14.03 -33.19
CA HIS A 90 -27.61 15.22 -32.44
C HIS A 90 -26.67 14.86 -31.28
N ILE A 91 -26.99 13.80 -30.53
CA ILE A 91 -26.16 13.34 -29.41
C ILE A 91 -24.84 12.73 -29.92
N ALA A 92 -24.88 11.96 -31.02
CA ALA A 92 -23.68 11.43 -31.65
C ALA A 92 -22.75 12.56 -32.13
N ASP A 93 -23.30 13.61 -32.76
CA ASP A 93 -22.54 14.78 -33.21
C ASP A 93 -21.91 15.52 -32.03
N ALA A 94 -22.68 15.77 -30.97
CA ALA A 94 -22.20 16.49 -29.80
C ALA A 94 -21.16 15.71 -28.97
N LEU A 95 -21.25 14.39 -28.95
CA LEU A 95 -20.28 13.51 -28.29
C LEU A 95 -19.14 13.07 -29.21
N SER A 96 -19.13 13.49 -30.47
CA SER A 96 -18.21 12.99 -31.51
C SER A 96 -16.75 12.99 -31.06
N ASP A 97 -16.27 14.11 -30.51
CA ASP A 97 -14.91 14.25 -30.00
C ASP A 97 -14.55 13.22 -28.90
N TRP A 98 -15.48 12.94 -27.97
CA TRP A 98 -15.28 11.99 -26.88
C TRP A 98 -15.41 10.55 -27.35
N LEU A 99 -16.36 10.27 -28.25
CA LEU A 99 -16.47 8.96 -28.89
C LEU A 99 -15.20 8.66 -29.68
N CYS A 100 -14.68 9.60 -30.47
CA CYS A 100 -13.41 9.44 -31.17
C CYS A 100 -12.23 9.25 -30.22
N ALA A 101 -12.24 9.87 -29.03
CA ALA A 101 -11.22 9.60 -28.01
C ALA A 101 -11.30 8.17 -27.46
N LEU A 102 -12.51 7.65 -27.22
CA LEU A 102 -12.73 6.26 -26.82
C LEU A 102 -12.36 5.28 -27.94
N GLU A 103 -12.73 5.56 -29.19
CA GLU A 103 -12.34 4.77 -30.36
C GLU A 103 -10.82 4.76 -30.54
N GLY A 104 -10.16 5.92 -30.37
CA GLY A 104 -8.70 6.04 -30.42
C GLY A 104 -8.00 5.29 -29.29
N LEU A 105 -8.65 5.17 -28.12
CA LEU A 105 -8.15 4.35 -27.02
C LEU A 105 -8.30 2.86 -27.31
N PHE A 106 -9.50 2.43 -27.69
CA PHE A 106 -9.85 1.02 -27.81
C PHE A 106 -9.46 0.42 -29.17
N GLY A 107 -9.19 1.23 -30.17
CA GLY A 107 -8.81 0.78 -31.51
C GLY A 107 -9.96 0.16 -32.30
N PHE A 108 -11.21 0.43 -31.93
CA PHE A 108 -12.41 0.03 -32.68
C PHE A 108 -13.36 1.22 -32.86
N THR A 109 -14.23 1.14 -33.86
CA THR A 109 -15.31 2.12 -34.08
C THR A 109 -16.51 1.83 -33.18
N ILE A 110 -17.23 2.88 -32.80
CA ILE A 110 -18.44 2.83 -31.98
C ILE A 110 -19.60 3.32 -32.83
N ASP A 111 -20.43 2.38 -33.32
CA ASP A 111 -21.62 2.70 -34.09
C ASP A 111 -22.83 2.78 -33.17
N LEU A 112 -23.25 4.00 -32.83
CA LEU A 112 -24.42 4.23 -31.97
C LEU A 112 -25.72 3.90 -32.72
N THR A 113 -26.56 3.08 -32.10
CA THR A 113 -27.87 2.66 -32.64
C THR A 113 -29.04 3.09 -31.76
N GLY A 114 -28.78 3.55 -30.54
CA GLY A 114 -29.81 4.00 -29.63
C GLY A 114 -29.30 4.92 -28.53
N VAL A 115 -30.20 5.79 -28.06
CA VAL A 115 -29.99 6.62 -26.88
C VAL A 115 -31.23 6.53 -26.00
N ALA A 116 -31.00 6.39 -24.70
CA ALA A 116 -32.01 6.57 -23.68
C ALA A 116 -31.53 7.62 -22.67
N PHE A 117 -32.46 8.18 -21.89
CA PHE A 117 -32.18 9.22 -20.92
C PHE A 117 -32.35 8.70 -19.50
N ASP A 118 -31.74 9.41 -18.55
CA ASP A 118 -31.86 9.14 -17.11
C ASP A 118 -31.52 7.70 -16.73
N ALA A 119 -30.27 7.35 -17.01
CA ALA A 119 -29.77 6.01 -16.86
C ALA A 119 -29.08 5.81 -15.51
N VAL A 120 -29.39 4.68 -14.88
CA VAL A 120 -28.61 4.14 -13.75
C VAL A 120 -27.50 3.25 -14.33
N PRO A 121 -26.26 3.34 -13.84
CA PRO A 121 -25.20 2.42 -14.24
C PRO A 121 -25.59 0.99 -13.87
N GLU A 122 -25.17 0.04 -14.70
CA GLU A 122 -25.39 -1.37 -14.42
C GLU A 122 -24.54 -1.84 -13.24
N ALA A 123 -25.01 -2.87 -12.53
CA ALA A 123 -24.23 -3.47 -11.46
C ALA A 123 -22.87 -3.95 -12.00
N GLY A 124 -21.79 -3.56 -11.33
CA GLY A 124 -20.42 -3.87 -11.74
C GLY A 124 -19.89 -3.04 -12.91
N ALA A 125 -20.60 -1.99 -13.33
CA ALA A 125 -20.04 -1.01 -14.24
C ALA A 125 -18.93 -0.21 -13.56
N TYR A 126 -17.93 0.22 -14.33
CA TYR A 126 -16.85 1.10 -13.84
C TYR A 126 -16.85 2.44 -14.56
N GLY A 127 -16.40 3.48 -13.88
CA GLY A 127 -16.40 4.86 -14.37
C GLY A 127 -15.09 5.26 -15.04
N LEU A 128 -15.20 6.16 -16.03
CA LEU A 128 -14.08 6.77 -16.72
C LEU A 128 -14.39 8.24 -17.01
N ALA A 129 -13.58 9.14 -16.48
CA ALA A 129 -13.59 10.55 -16.86
C ALA A 129 -12.74 10.74 -18.12
N VAL A 130 -13.30 11.40 -19.14
CA VAL A 130 -12.62 11.73 -20.39
C VAL A 130 -12.56 13.24 -20.53
N THR A 131 -11.38 13.80 -20.27
CA THR A 131 -11.15 15.25 -20.20
C THR A 131 -10.37 15.73 -21.42
N GLN A 132 -10.92 16.67 -22.17
CA GLN A 132 -10.23 17.31 -23.29
C GLN A 132 -9.18 18.29 -22.75
N MET A 133 -7.89 18.07 -23.06
CA MET A 133 -6.79 18.80 -22.44
C MET A 133 -6.78 20.30 -22.76
N ALA A 134 -7.26 20.71 -23.94
CA ALA A 134 -7.24 22.11 -24.38
C ALA A 134 -8.33 22.96 -23.71
N SER A 135 -9.53 22.39 -23.52
CA SER A 135 -10.69 23.11 -22.98
C SER A 135 -10.94 22.81 -21.50
N GLY A 136 -10.36 21.73 -20.97
CA GLY A 136 -10.65 21.22 -19.63
C GLY A 136 -12.05 20.60 -19.49
N ARG A 137 -12.83 20.49 -20.59
CA ARG A 137 -14.17 19.91 -20.54
C ARG A 137 -14.09 18.40 -20.36
N THR A 138 -14.92 17.87 -19.47
CA THR A 138 -14.95 16.45 -19.10
C THR A 138 -16.31 15.84 -19.41
N ALA A 139 -16.30 14.64 -20.00
CA ALA A 139 -17.44 13.74 -20.04
C ALA A 139 -17.15 12.53 -19.17
N HIS A 140 -18.14 12.10 -18.40
CA HIS A 140 -18.05 10.97 -17.50
C HIS A 140 -18.79 9.80 -18.10
N PHE A 141 -18.11 8.68 -18.31
CA PHE A 141 -18.69 7.45 -18.84
C PHE A 141 -18.71 6.38 -17.77
N SER A 142 -19.71 5.50 -17.79
CA SER A 142 -19.69 4.25 -17.06
C SER A 142 -19.92 3.09 -18.03
N PHE A 143 -19.05 2.08 -17.95
CA PHE A 143 -19.01 0.97 -18.88
C PHE A 143 -19.41 -0.35 -18.21
N CYS A 144 -20.35 -1.03 -18.85
CA CYS A 144 -20.62 -2.46 -18.71
C CYS A 144 -20.82 -3.00 -20.13
N SER A 145 -19.73 -3.07 -20.89
CA SER A 145 -19.78 -3.39 -22.32
C SER A 145 -18.92 -4.61 -22.62
N PRO A 146 -19.49 -5.68 -23.21
CA PRO A 146 -18.72 -6.84 -23.65
C PRO A 146 -17.55 -6.50 -24.58
N ALA A 147 -17.72 -5.52 -25.47
CA ALA A 147 -16.67 -5.07 -26.38
C ALA A 147 -15.47 -4.47 -25.63
N VAL A 148 -15.73 -3.60 -24.66
CA VAL A 148 -14.69 -2.96 -23.85
C VAL A 148 -14.04 -3.97 -22.89
N ASP A 149 -14.84 -4.85 -22.28
CA ASP A 149 -14.34 -5.92 -21.40
C ASP A 149 -13.40 -6.86 -22.15
N ALA A 150 -13.74 -7.24 -23.40
CA ALA A 150 -12.88 -8.06 -24.25
C ALA A 150 -11.56 -7.34 -24.57
N TRP A 151 -11.62 -6.04 -24.88
CA TRP A 151 -10.42 -5.24 -25.13
C TRP A 151 -9.51 -5.17 -23.89
N LEU A 152 -10.08 -4.92 -22.71
CA LEU A 152 -9.33 -4.84 -21.45
C LEU A 152 -8.58 -6.13 -21.14
N ARG A 153 -9.21 -7.29 -21.40
CA ARG A 153 -8.61 -8.62 -21.23
C ARG A 153 -7.48 -8.90 -22.22
N LEU A 154 -7.59 -8.41 -23.45
CA LEU A 154 -6.57 -8.60 -24.47
C LEU A 154 -5.35 -7.69 -24.28
N HIS A 155 -5.54 -6.51 -23.70
CA HIS A 155 -4.51 -5.47 -23.63
C HIS A 155 -3.93 -5.21 -22.24
N VAL A 156 -3.90 -6.23 -21.37
CA VAL A 156 -3.45 -6.06 -19.97
C VAL A 156 -2.09 -5.35 -19.93
N PRO A 157 -2.00 -4.16 -19.31
CA PRO A 157 -0.74 -3.43 -19.25
C PRO A 157 0.28 -4.26 -18.48
N ALA A 158 1.56 -4.14 -18.85
CA ALA A 158 2.64 -4.78 -18.13
C ALA A 158 2.52 -4.42 -16.65
N GLN A 159 2.46 -5.43 -15.79
CA GLN A 159 2.37 -5.18 -14.35
C GLN A 159 3.55 -4.29 -13.94
N PRO A 160 3.32 -3.21 -13.18
CA PRO A 160 4.43 -2.53 -12.54
C PRO A 160 5.22 -3.60 -11.77
N THR A 161 6.52 -3.70 -12.05
CA THR A 161 7.34 -4.79 -11.53
C THR A 161 7.22 -4.80 -10.00
N ALA A 162 7.17 -6.00 -9.39
CA ALA A 162 7.14 -6.14 -7.94
C ALA A 162 8.24 -5.27 -7.28
N ASP A 163 9.39 -5.15 -7.93
CA ASP A 163 10.50 -4.26 -7.57
C ASP A 163 10.09 -2.81 -7.30
N ALA A 164 9.19 -2.22 -8.09
CA ALA A 164 8.76 -0.84 -7.89
C ALA A 164 8.00 -0.67 -6.56
N LEU A 165 7.19 -1.66 -6.18
CA LEU A 165 6.52 -1.67 -4.89
C LEU A 165 7.52 -1.90 -3.75
N LEU A 166 8.41 -2.89 -3.90
CA LEU A 166 9.40 -3.22 -2.87
C LEU A 166 10.35 -2.05 -2.55
N ARG A 167 10.66 -1.20 -3.54
CA ARG A 167 11.46 0.02 -3.36
C ARG A 167 10.73 1.13 -2.60
N ARG A 168 9.40 1.10 -2.54
CA ARG A 168 8.57 2.13 -1.88
C ARG A 168 8.14 1.75 -0.47
N LEU A 169 8.18 0.45 -0.14
CA LEU A 169 7.84 -0.06 1.18
C LEU A 169 9.06 0.02 2.08
N PHE A 170 9.06 0.91 3.06
CA PHE A 170 10.14 1.06 4.04
C PHE A 170 9.81 0.38 5.37
N VAL A 171 10.80 -0.32 5.92
CA VAL A 171 10.76 -0.98 7.23
C VAL A 171 11.75 -0.27 8.15
N ARG A 172 11.29 0.07 9.36
CA ARG A 172 12.15 0.62 10.42
C ARG A 172 12.69 -0.52 11.27
N LEU A 173 14.00 -0.64 11.30
CA LEU A 173 14.72 -1.77 11.86
C LEU A 173 15.55 -1.27 13.06
N PRO A 174 15.23 -1.67 14.30
CA PRO A 174 16.02 -1.27 15.45
C PRO A 174 17.39 -1.92 15.41
N ILE A 175 18.41 -1.12 15.75
CA ILE A 175 19.77 -1.59 15.99
C ILE A 175 19.91 -1.81 17.48
N CYS A 176 20.22 -3.03 17.85
CA CYS A 176 20.20 -3.53 19.21
C CYS A 176 21.59 -3.93 19.67
N LEU A 177 21.82 -3.73 20.97
CA LEU A 177 22.89 -4.31 21.75
C LEU A 177 22.33 -5.44 22.60
N PRO A 178 22.87 -6.67 22.50
CA PRO A 178 22.45 -7.77 23.36
C PRO A 178 22.93 -7.49 24.78
N GLY A 179 21.99 -7.61 25.71
CA GLY A 179 22.19 -7.45 27.13
C GLY A 179 22.20 -8.77 27.89
N PRO A 180 22.23 -8.70 29.22
CA PRO A 180 22.25 -9.89 30.04
C PRO A 180 20.89 -10.58 29.97
N SER A 181 20.84 -11.88 30.25
CA SER A 181 19.58 -12.54 30.57
C SER A 181 19.32 -12.45 32.08
N LEU A 182 18.14 -11.97 32.49
CA LEU A 182 17.75 -11.89 33.90
C LEU A 182 16.67 -12.91 34.21
N SER A 183 16.76 -13.53 35.38
CA SER A 183 15.68 -14.35 35.91
C SER A 183 14.50 -13.48 36.34
N LEU A 184 13.29 -14.04 36.38
CA LEU A 184 12.09 -13.33 36.82
C LEU A 184 12.24 -12.64 38.19
N PRO A 185 12.86 -13.25 39.23
CA PRO A 185 13.08 -12.58 40.51
C PRO A 185 14.02 -11.37 40.42
N ARG A 186 15.02 -11.40 39.51
CA ARG A 186 15.90 -10.26 39.27
C ARG A 186 15.18 -9.15 38.51
N LEU A 187 14.40 -9.52 37.50
CA LEU A 187 13.59 -8.56 36.75
C LEU A 187 12.61 -7.79 37.64
N ARG A 188 11.96 -8.48 38.59
CA ARG A 188 11.05 -7.86 39.58
C ARG A 188 11.73 -6.85 40.51
N LYS A 189 13.05 -6.95 40.69
CA LYS A 189 13.84 -6.07 41.56
C LYS A 189 14.50 -4.93 40.81
N LEU A 190 14.40 -4.91 39.47
CA LEU A 190 15.01 -3.87 38.66
C LEU A 190 14.36 -2.52 38.99
N ALA A 191 15.18 -1.53 39.29
CA ALA A 191 14.77 -0.20 39.67
C ALA A 191 15.47 0.89 38.82
N VAL A 192 14.92 2.10 38.87
CA VAL A 192 15.60 3.28 38.32
C VAL A 192 16.92 3.49 39.07
N GLY A 193 17.98 3.73 38.32
CA GLY A 193 19.35 3.85 38.83
C GLY A 193 20.18 2.58 38.65
N ASP A 194 19.55 1.41 38.48
CA ASP A 194 20.27 0.16 38.22
C ASP A 194 21.04 0.24 36.90
N ALA A 195 22.21 -0.39 36.85
CA ALA A 195 23.03 -0.50 35.65
C ALA A 195 23.06 -1.94 35.14
N LEU A 196 22.75 -2.11 33.85
CA LEU A 196 22.83 -3.38 33.14
C LEU A 196 24.05 -3.34 32.21
N LEU A 197 24.87 -4.39 32.20
CA LEU A 197 26.06 -4.50 31.36
C LEU A 197 25.74 -5.17 30.02
N PHE A 198 26.22 -4.60 28.92
CA PHE A 198 25.97 -5.04 27.54
C PHE A 198 27.26 -5.38 26.80
N GLU A 199 27.17 -6.32 25.86
CA GLU A 199 28.30 -6.73 25.03
C GLU A 199 28.49 -5.76 23.85
N ARG A 200 29.44 -4.83 23.98
CA ARG A 200 29.69 -3.75 23.01
C ARG A 200 29.84 -4.22 21.56
N ASP A 201 30.47 -5.38 21.36
CA ASP A 201 30.90 -5.84 20.04
C ASP A 201 29.86 -6.71 19.31
N ALA A 202 28.72 -6.98 19.94
CA ALA A 202 27.70 -7.91 19.44
C ALA A 202 26.45 -7.20 18.92
N CYS A 203 26.58 -6.02 18.33
CA CYS A 203 25.44 -5.26 17.83
C CYS A 203 24.75 -5.96 16.66
N PHE A 204 23.43 -5.81 16.56
CA PHE A 204 22.65 -6.43 15.49
C PHE A 204 21.47 -5.58 15.05
N LEU A 205 21.06 -5.76 13.81
CA LEU A 205 19.80 -5.27 13.26
C LEU A 205 18.71 -6.29 13.55
N ARG A 206 17.62 -5.89 14.19
CA ARG A 206 16.47 -6.76 14.45
C ARG A 206 15.43 -6.59 13.35
N VAL A 207 15.28 -7.60 12.51
CA VAL A 207 14.34 -7.60 11.38
C VAL A 207 13.05 -8.30 11.80
N PRO A 208 11.88 -7.62 11.80
CA PRO A 208 10.62 -8.25 12.16
C PRO A 208 10.20 -9.26 11.08
N LEU A 209 9.83 -10.46 11.50
CA LEU A 209 9.28 -11.51 10.64
C LEU A 209 7.84 -11.81 11.06
N ARG A 210 7.10 -12.55 10.22
CA ARG A 210 5.74 -13.01 10.56
C ARG A 210 5.73 -13.84 11.85
N LEU A 211 6.77 -14.64 12.05
CA LEU A 211 6.95 -15.50 13.21
C LEU A 211 8.27 -15.11 13.91
N GLY A 212 8.24 -14.04 14.69
CA GLY A 212 9.39 -13.60 15.48
C GLY A 212 10.23 -12.52 14.79
N ALA A 213 11.55 -12.62 14.91
CA ALA A 213 12.50 -11.68 14.32
C ALA A 213 13.76 -12.39 13.86
N CYS A 214 14.45 -11.84 12.87
CA CYS A 214 15.79 -12.24 12.46
C CYS A 214 16.81 -11.23 13.00
N ARG A 215 18.00 -11.70 13.36
CA ARG A 215 19.11 -10.86 13.83
C ARG A 215 20.18 -10.81 12.75
N ILE A 216 20.52 -9.62 12.28
CA ILE A 216 21.64 -9.45 11.35
C ILE A 216 22.77 -8.77 12.11
N LEU A 217 23.85 -9.49 12.37
CA LEU A 217 25.01 -8.96 13.08
C LEU A 217 25.66 -7.82 12.30
N LEU A 218 26.05 -6.79 13.04
CA LEU A 218 26.67 -5.58 12.53
C LEU A 218 28.10 -5.49 13.05
N LYS A 219 29.03 -5.18 12.15
CA LYS A 219 30.40 -4.84 12.49
C LYS A 219 30.64 -3.36 12.24
N PHE A 220 31.02 -2.63 13.28
CA PHE A 220 31.39 -1.23 13.17
C PHE A 220 32.86 -1.09 12.76
N THR A 221 33.12 -0.31 11.73
CA THR A 221 34.45 0.21 11.40
C THR A 221 34.48 1.72 11.67
N GLU A 222 35.66 2.36 11.57
CA GLU A 222 35.78 3.81 11.78
C GLU A 222 34.91 4.63 10.80
N GLU A 223 34.70 4.11 9.59
CA GLU A 223 34.03 4.85 8.52
C GLU A 223 32.58 4.39 8.28
N HIS A 224 32.30 3.10 8.48
CA HIS A 224 31.09 2.42 8.01
C HIS A 224 30.58 1.34 8.97
N THR A 225 29.30 0.98 8.88
CA THR A 225 28.73 -0.20 9.53
C THR A 225 28.53 -1.29 8.47
N LEU A 226 29.05 -2.48 8.71
CA LEU A 226 28.98 -3.62 7.81
C LEU A 226 28.02 -4.69 8.32
N ILE A 227 27.32 -5.35 7.41
CA ILE A 227 26.63 -6.61 7.70
C ILE A 227 27.69 -7.71 7.81
N ASP A 228 27.80 -8.33 8.98
CA ASP A 228 28.74 -9.42 9.21
C ASP A 228 28.09 -10.78 8.91
N GLN A 229 27.01 -11.09 9.61
CA GLN A 229 26.33 -12.38 9.46
C GLN A 229 24.82 -12.22 9.62
N VAL A 230 24.06 -12.95 8.81
CA VAL A 230 22.61 -13.08 9.00
C VAL A 230 22.37 -14.30 9.87
N LEU A 231 21.89 -14.08 11.09
CA LEU A 231 21.45 -15.14 12.00
C LEU A 231 19.92 -15.24 11.90
N ASN A 232 19.45 -16.39 11.44
CA ASN A 232 18.06 -16.73 11.66
C ASN A 232 17.94 -17.15 13.12
N ASP A 233 17.17 -16.42 13.92
CA ASP A 233 16.63 -16.95 15.18
C ASP A 233 15.61 -18.02 14.80
N GLU A 234 16.10 -19.19 14.35
CA GLU A 234 15.32 -20.40 14.42
C GLU A 234 15.19 -20.68 15.90
N THR A 235 14.09 -20.22 16.50
CA THR A 235 13.68 -20.69 17.83
C THR A 235 13.69 -22.21 17.74
N PRO A 236 14.63 -22.93 18.38
CA PRO A 236 14.61 -24.38 18.33
C PRO A 236 13.26 -24.81 18.86
N ALA A 237 12.63 -25.79 18.19
CA ALA A 237 11.39 -26.36 18.66
C ALA A 237 11.62 -26.81 20.10
N VAL A 238 10.99 -26.13 21.05
CA VAL A 238 11.06 -26.53 22.45
C VAL A 238 10.40 -27.90 22.51
N GLU A 239 11.20 -28.95 22.70
CA GLU A 239 10.68 -30.25 23.11
C GLU A 239 9.98 -30.01 24.44
N VAL A 240 8.65 -29.98 24.39
CA VAL A 240 7.80 -29.77 25.57
C VAL A 240 7.89 -31.06 26.39
N THR A 241 8.91 -31.16 27.23
CA THR A 241 8.91 -32.12 28.32
C THR A 241 7.85 -31.66 29.30
N SER A 242 6.92 -32.54 29.67
CA SER A 242 5.76 -32.25 30.53
C SER A 242 6.11 -31.96 32.00
N GLU A 243 7.27 -31.38 32.26
CA GLU A 243 7.69 -30.97 33.59
C GLU A 243 7.28 -29.50 33.81
N LEU A 244 6.55 -29.26 34.91
CA LEU A 244 6.17 -27.91 35.31
C LEU A 244 7.44 -27.12 35.67
N LEU A 245 7.90 -26.27 34.75
CA LEU A 245 9.01 -25.36 35.01
C LEU A 245 8.60 -24.35 36.10
N PRO A 246 9.37 -24.21 37.20
CA PRO A 246 9.11 -23.20 38.21
C PRO A 246 9.13 -21.80 37.59
N ILE A 247 8.11 -20.99 37.83
CA ILE A 247 8.00 -19.65 37.22
C ILE A 247 9.22 -18.74 37.48
N ASP A 248 9.90 -18.95 38.61
CA ASP A 248 11.07 -18.16 39.00
C ASP A 248 12.37 -18.59 38.29
N SER A 249 12.39 -19.74 37.59
CA SER A 249 13.51 -20.14 36.74
C SER A 249 13.46 -19.55 35.34
N LEU A 250 12.36 -18.87 34.98
CA LEU A 250 12.23 -18.19 33.69
C LEU A 250 13.27 -17.09 33.56
N THR A 251 14.03 -17.13 32.47
CA THR A 251 15.01 -16.12 32.10
C THR A 251 14.54 -15.34 30.89
N PHE A 252 14.85 -14.05 30.87
CA PHE A 252 14.45 -13.13 29.81
C PHE A 252 15.70 -12.42 29.29
N ALA A 253 15.90 -12.47 27.98
CA ALA A 253 16.97 -11.73 27.32
C ALA A 253 16.55 -10.28 27.12
N PHE A 254 17.51 -9.37 27.35
CA PHE A 254 17.32 -7.94 27.23
C PHE A 254 18.13 -7.39 26.05
N ASP A 255 17.56 -6.43 25.34
CA ASP A 255 18.24 -5.72 24.26
C ASP A 255 18.18 -4.21 24.51
N ALA A 256 19.25 -3.47 24.21
CA ALA A 256 19.25 -2.02 24.21
C ALA A 256 19.17 -1.50 22.77
N VAL A 257 18.13 -0.72 22.45
CA VAL A 257 17.97 -0.08 21.14
C VAL A 257 18.81 1.18 21.09
N LEU A 258 19.83 1.15 20.23
CA LEU A 258 20.74 2.25 19.95
C LEU A 258 20.20 3.26 18.95
N GLY A 259 19.29 2.82 18.09
CA GLY A 259 18.73 3.64 17.03
C GLY A 259 17.90 2.80 16.06
N THR A 260 17.46 3.42 14.98
CA THR A 260 16.66 2.75 13.95
C THR A 260 17.24 3.03 12.56
N LEU A 261 17.40 1.98 11.77
CA LEU A 261 17.73 2.06 10.35
C LEU A 261 16.45 1.89 9.54
N SER A 262 16.23 2.75 8.54
CA SER A 262 15.09 2.65 7.64
C SER A 262 15.57 2.10 6.30
N LEU A 263 15.11 0.91 5.92
CA LEU A 263 15.44 0.27 4.65
C LEU A 263 14.16 -0.08 3.89
N SER A 264 14.18 0.08 2.58
CA SER A 264 13.14 -0.47 1.71
C SER A 264 13.17 -2.00 1.73
N VAL A 265 12.05 -2.64 1.42
CA VAL A 265 11.98 -4.11 1.27
C VAL A 265 12.92 -4.57 0.16
N ALA A 266 13.10 -3.76 -0.89
CA ALA A 266 14.08 -4.03 -1.93
C ALA A 266 15.52 -4.03 -1.37
N GLU A 267 15.91 -3.05 -0.57
CA GLU A 267 17.25 -3.02 0.06
C GLU A 267 17.45 -4.21 1.01
N LEU A 268 16.44 -4.52 1.83
CA LEU A 268 16.45 -5.70 2.71
C LEU A 268 16.68 -7.01 1.95
N ALA A 269 16.01 -7.21 0.81
CA ALA A 269 16.15 -8.41 0.00
C ALA A 269 17.58 -8.61 -0.56
N HIS A 270 18.31 -7.50 -0.74
CA HIS A 270 19.68 -7.48 -1.26
C HIS A 270 20.76 -7.42 -0.17
N LEU A 271 20.40 -7.36 1.12
CA LEU A 271 21.39 -7.43 2.18
C LEU A 271 22.14 -8.76 2.15
N ARG A 272 23.46 -8.68 2.19
CA ARG A 272 24.40 -9.81 2.24
C ARG A 272 25.54 -9.46 3.18
N GLN A 273 26.32 -10.46 3.59
CA GLN A 273 27.58 -10.22 4.28
C GLN A 273 28.46 -9.27 3.46
N GLY A 274 29.05 -8.27 4.13
CA GLY A 274 29.84 -7.21 3.51
C GLY A 274 29.02 -6.01 2.99
N SER A 275 27.68 -6.04 3.02
CA SER A 275 26.86 -4.86 2.72
C SER A 275 27.15 -3.73 3.72
N ILE A 276 27.29 -2.50 3.21
CA ILE A 276 27.45 -1.31 4.04
C ILE A 276 26.08 -0.73 4.34
N VAL A 277 25.79 -0.48 5.61
CA VAL A 277 24.60 0.25 6.06
C VAL A 277 24.99 1.59 6.67
N ALA A 278 24.24 2.63 6.31
CA ALA A 278 24.45 3.98 6.81
C ALA A 278 23.86 4.10 8.22
N PHE A 279 24.57 3.56 9.21
CA PHE A 279 24.29 3.81 10.61
C PHE A 279 25.54 4.35 11.29
N ARG A 280 25.36 5.46 12.00
CA ARG A 280 26.35 6.03 12.92
C ARG A 280 25.63 6.24 14.23
N LEU A 281 26.18 5.69 15.30
CA LEU A 281 25.66 5.94 16.63
C LEU A 281 25.74 7.45 16.90
N PRO A 282 24.62 8.15 17.17
CA PRO A 282 24.69 9.60 17.39
C PRO A 282 25.53 9.89 18.62
N ALA A 283 26.69 10.54 18.44
CA ALA A 283 27.66 10.78 19.53
C ALA A 283 27.10 11.55 20.75
N ARG A 284 25.95 12.20 20.59
CA ARG A 284 25.28 13.00 21.63
C ARG A 284 24.05 12.32 22.25
N GLU A 285 23.50 11.30 21.60
CA GLU A 285 22.28 10.64 22.07
C GLU A 285 22.67 9.45 22.93
N ARG A 286 22.55 9.62 24.26
CA ARG A 286 22.86 8.58 25.23
C ARG A 286 21.63 7.83 25.70
N SER A 287 20.44 8.33 25.38
CA SER A 287 19.19 7.69 25.77
C SER A 287 18.88 6.50 24.87
N VAL A 288 18.62 5.35 25.47
CA VAL A 288 18.28 4.11 24.78
C VAL A 288 16.95 3.55 25.28
N THR A 289 16.33 2.71 24.46
CA THR A 289 15.15 1.93 24.87
C THR A 289 15.60 0.52 25.23
N LEU A 290 15.21 0.04 26.40
CA LEU A 290 15.45 -1.33 26.82
C LEU A 290 14.24 -2.19 26.44
N LEU A 291 14.53 -3.30 25.76
CA LEU A 291 13.56 -4.31 25.34
C LEU A 291 13.76 -5.58 26.16
N CYS A 292 12.65 -6.24 26.49
CA CYS A 292 12.60 -7.58 27.05
C CYS A 292 11.84 -8.45 26.04
N GLN A 293 12.52 -9.41 25.41
CA GLN A 293 11.92 -10.22 24.33
C GLN A 293 11.28 -9.38 23.20
N GLY A 294 11.90 -8.24 22.86
CA GLY A 294 11.40 -7.31 21.86
C GLY A 294 10.31 -6.34 22.33
N ILE A 295 9.85 -6.42 23.58
CA ILE A 295 8.84 -5.52 24.16
C ILE A 295 9.55 -4.42 24.96
N PRO A 296 9.29 -3.13 24.68
CA PRO A 296 9.88 -2.03 25.45
C PRO A 296 9.35 -2.04 26.89
N PHE A 297 10.25 -2.02 27.86
CA PHE A 297 9.88 -2.04 29.28
C PHE A 297 10.60 -0.96 30.11
N ALA A 298 11.66 -0.35 29.58
CA ALA A 298 12.38 0.70 30.26
C ALA A 298 13.08 1.65 29.29
N ARG A 299 13.45 2.83 29.79
CA ARG A 299 14.41 3.76 29.19
C ARG A 299 15.66 3.79 30.04
N GLY A 300 16.79 4.05 29.39
CA GLY A 300 18.06 4.19 30.09
C GLY A 300 19.02 5.09 29.38
N GLU A 301 20.15 5.34 30.03
CA GLU A 301 21.27 6.10 29.51
C GLU A 301 22.49 5.19 29.37
N LEU A 302 23.15 5.26 28.22
CA LEU A 302 24.44 4.61 27.99
C LEU A 302 25.49 5.22 28.93
N ILE A 303 26.16 4.35 29.66
CA ILE A 303 27.26 4.66 30.58
C ILE A 303 28.42 3.71 30.32
N GLU A 304 29.62 4.10 30.70
CA GLU A 304 30.81 3.24 30.64
C GLU A 304 31.19 2.84 32.07
N ILE A 305 31.37 1.55 32.31
CA ILE A 305 31.73 0.97 33.60
C ILE A 305 32.97 0.12 33.39
N GLU A 306 34.13 0.59 33.85
CA GLU A 306 35.40 -0.16 33.80
C GLU A 306 35.75 -0.69 32.39
N GLY A 307 35.44 0.07 31.34
CA GLY A 307 35.66 -0.31 29.94
C GLY A 307 34.56 -1.19 29.33
N ALA A 308 33.55 -1.59 30.10
CA ALA A 308 32.34 -2.23 29.61
C ALA A 308 31.23 -1.19 29.34
N LEU A 309 30.38 -1.48 28.34
CA LEU A 309 29.22 -0.66 28.03
C LEU A 309 28.08 -1.05 28.97
N GLY A 310 27.53 -0.07 29.69
CA GLY A 310 26.38 -0.24 30.54
C GLY A 310 25.20 0.62 30.08
N VAL A 311 24.00 0.24 30.50
CA VAL A 311 22.82 1.09 30.44
C VAL A 311 22.30 1.29 31.85
N ARG A 312 22.31 2.54 32.33
CA ARG A 312 21.64 2.92 33.57
C ARG A 312 20.15 3.13 33.29
N VAL A 313 19.31 2.39 33.99
CA VAL A 313 17.85 2.53 33.91
C VAL A 313 17.46 3.91 34.44
N THR A 314 16.78 4.70 33.62
CA THR A 314 16.30 6.03 34.01
C THR A 314 14.80 6.09 34.21
N ARG A 315 14.06 5.17 33.58
CA ARG A 315 12.60 5.08 33.72
C ARG A 315 12.09 3.68 33.40
N LEU A 316 11.09 3.20 34.13
CA LEU A 316 10.37 1.94 33.86
C LEU A 316 8.99 2.24 33.24
N THR A 317 8.50 1.39 32.34
CA THR A 317 7.19 1.62 31.69
C THR A 317 5.99 1.38 32.63
N GLN A 318 6.18 0.71 33.77
CA GLN A 318 5.10 0.49 34.75
C GLN A 318 4.62 1.77 35.44
N GLU A 319 5.41 2.86 35.42
CA GLU A 319 5.02 4.16 35.97
C GLU A 319 3.99 4.90 35.10
N ASP A 320 3.68 4.40 33.88
CA ASP A 320 2.71 5.00 32.93
C ASP A 320 1.33 4.33 32.96
N ARG A 321 0.97 3.55 33.98
CA ARG A 321 -0.43 3.15 34.14
C ARG A 321 -1.24 4.36 34.62
N PRO A 322 -2.24 4.85 33.86
CA PRO A 322 -3.24 5.73 34.45
C PRO A 322 -3.92 4.96 35.59
N ALA A 323 -4.06 5.63 36.73
CA ALA A 323 -4.84 5.16 37.88
C ALA A 323 -6.32 4.98 37.51
#